data_AF-A0A1F4Q318-F1
#
_entry.id   AF-A0A1F4Q318-F1
#
_cell.length_a   1.000
_cell.length_b   1.000
_cell.length_c   1.000
_cell.angle_alpha   90.00
_cell.angle_beta   90.00
_cell.angle_gamma   90.00
#
_symmetry.space_group_name_H-M   'P 1'
#
loop_
_entity.id
_entity.type
_entity.pdbx_description
1 polymer ?
#
loop_
_entity_poly.entity_id
_entity_poly.type
_entity_poly.pdbx_seq_one_letter_code
_entity_poly.pdbx_strand_id
1 'polypeptide(L)'
;MAEPVGLFDKTFDALEKAMAAAAKTQAVIAQNIANAKTPGYEALAFDEELNRAVKRRDKRDVVLEEEMAALAENSGRYSAYVKMMTSKMSVLRSIVTQGRK
;
A
#
# COMPACT_ATOMS: atom_id res chain seq x y z
N MET A 1 -7.64 -22.98 -27.45
CA MET A 1 -6.37 -22.61 -26.77
C MET A 1 -6.38 -21.10 -26.56
N ALA A 2 -6.53 -20.62 -25.32
CA ALA A 2 -6.19 -19.25 -24.89
C ALA A 2 -6.42 -19.12 -23.37
N GLU A 3 -5.43 -19.48 -22.54
CA GLU A 3 -5.42 -19.20 -21.09
C GLU A 3 -4.13 -18.49 -20.62
N PRO A 4 -3.64 -17.40 -21.26
CA PRO A 4 -2.56 -16.59 -20.66
C PRO A 4 -3.04 -15.35 -19.89
N VAL A 5 -4.34 -14.99 -19.92
CA VAL A 5 -4.82 -13.68 -19.45
C VAL A 5 -5.13 -13.65 -17.94
N GLY A 6 -5.62 -14.76 -17.37
CA GLY A 6 -6.11 -14.79 -15.99
C GLY A 6 -5.05 -14.66 -14.88
N LEU A 7 -3.76 -14.89 -15.17
CA LEU A 7 -2.67 -14.65 -14.22
C LEU A 7 -2.26 -13.18 -14.18
N PHE A 8 -2.34 -12.48 -15.33
CA PHE A 8 -1.98 -11.07 -15.40
C PHE A 8 -2.96 -10.21 -14.61
N ASP A 9 -4.26 -10.41 -14.79
CA ASP A 9 -5.32 -9.65 -14.09
C ASP A 9 -5.22 -9.78 -12.57
N LYS A 10 -5.05 -11.00 -12.04
CA LYS A 10 -4.91 -11.23 -10.59
C LYS A 10 -3.71 -10.51 -9.97
N THR A 11 -2.60 -10.41 -10.71
CA THR A 11 -1.41 -9.68 -10.23
C THR A 11 -1.55 -8.17 -10.36
N PHE A 12 -2.35 -7.68 -11.32
CA PHE A 12 -2.76 -6.28 -11.41
C PHE A 12 -3.62 -5.91 -10.21
N ASP A 13 -4.67 -6.70 -9.93
CA ASP A 13 -5.56 -6.51 -8.79
C ASP A 13 -4.79 -6.50 -7.46
N ALA A 14 -3.81 -7.41 -7.32
CA ALA A 14 -2.97 -7.47 -6.12
C ALA A 14 -2.08 -6.22 -5.97
N LEU A 15 -1.47 -5.73 -7.06
CA LEU A 15 -0.66 -4.50 -7.04
C LEU A 15 -1.50 -3.26 -6.79
N GLU A 16 -2.71 -3.19 -7.36
CA GLU A 16 -3.65 -2.11 -7.11
C GLU A 16 -4.06 -2.07 -5.64
N LYS A 17 -4.45 -3.23 -5.07
CA LYS A 17 -4.78 -3.34 -3.64
C LYS A 17 -3.59 -2.96 -2.75
N ALA A 18 -2.40 -3.45 -3.06
CA ALA A 18 -1.19 -3.13 -2.29
C ALA A 18 -0.85 -1.62 -2.36
N MET A 19 -0.99 -1.00 -3.53
CA MET A 19 -0.80 0.43 -3.71
C MET A 19 -1.85 1.25 -2.94
N ALA A 20 -3.12 0.84 -3.01
CA ALA A 20 -4.21 1.48 -2.26
C ALA A 20 -4.03 1.31 -0.74
N ALA A 21 -3.59 0.15 -0.28
CA ALA A 21 -3.25 -0.11 1.12
C ALA A 21 -2.11 0.80 1.57
N ALA A 22 -1.01 0.86 0.82
CA ALA A 22 0.11 1.76 1.12
C ALA A 22 -0.32 3.23 1.16
N ALA A 23 -1.19 3.68 0.25
CA ALA A 23 -1.73 5.04 0.29
C ALA A 23 -2.56 5.31 1.56
N LYS A 24 -3.38 4.34 2.00
CA LYS A 24 -4.14 4.44 3.26
C LYS A 24 -3.22 4.46 4.47
N THR A 25 -2.18 3.62 4.49
CA THR A 25 -1.16 3.61 5.54
C THR A 25 -0.49 4.98 5.64
N GLN A 26 -0.13 5.60 4.51
CA GLN A 26 0.44 6.94 4.49
C GLN A 26 -0.50 7.98 5.10
N ALA A 27 -1.79 7.91 4.77
CA ALA A 27 -2.80 8.81 5.33
C ALA A 27 -2.94 8.66 6.85
N VAL A 28 -2.93 7.41 7.35
CA VAL A 28 -3.01 7.14 8.79
C VAL A 28 -1.77 7.64 9.53
N ILE A 29 -0.58 7.36 9.02
CA ILE A 29 0.68 7.84 9.60
C ILE A 29 0.72 9.38 9.60
N ALA A 30 0.31 10.02 8.50
CA ALA A 30 0.24 11.48 8.43
C ALA A 30 -0.72 12.07 9.47
N GLN A 31 -1.86 11.41 9.70
CA GLN A 31 -2.80 11.81 10.75
C GLN A 31 -2.18 11.68 12.14
N ASN A 32 -1.47 10.58 12.42
CA ASN A 32 -0.78 10.38 13.70
C ASN A 32 0.26 11.48 13.93
N ILE A 33 1.14 11.72 12.95
CA ILE A 33 2.16 12.77 13.00
C ILE A 33 1.54 14.14 13.28
N ALA A 34 0.47 14.49 12.57
CA ALA A 34 -0.21 15.77 12.72
C ALA A 34 -0.82 15.98 14.11
N ASN A 35 -1.28 14.90 14.76
CA ASN A 35 -1.92 14.94 16.07
C ASN A 35 -1.02 14.45 17.22
N ALA A 36 0.26 14.21 16.97
CA ALA A 36 1.20 13.70 17.97
C ALA A 36 1.29 14.59 19.22
N LYS A 37 0.95 15.87 19.09
CA LYS A 37 0.97 16.86 20.18
C LYS A 37 -0.43 17.25 20.67
N THR A 38 -1.48 16.56 20.23
CA THR A 38 -2.86 16.82 20.64
C THR A 38 -3.18 16.02 21.91
N PRO A 39 -3.49 16.67 23.04
CA PRO A 39 -3.82 15.97 24.29
C PRO A 39 -4.97 14.98 24.10
N GLY A 40 -4.78 13.75 24.54
CA GLY A 40 -5.80 12.69 24.48
C GLY A 40 -5.96 12.02 23.11
N TYR A 41 -5.18 12.40 22.10
CA TYR A 41 -5.16 11.72 20.81
C TYR A 41 -4.51 10.33 20.92
N GLU A 42 -5.08 9.35 20.24
CA GLU A 42 -4.62 7.95 20.22
C GLU A 42 -4.12 7.60 18.82
N ALA A 43 -2.98 6.91 18.73
CA ALA A 43 -2.41 6.50 17.46
C ALA A 43 -3.37 5.54 16.73
N LEU A 44 -3.65 5.87 15.48
CA LEU A 44 -4.42 5.03 14.57
C LEU A 44 -3.48 4.01 13.92
N ALA A 45 -3.90 2.76 13.83
CA ALA A 45 -3.21 1.74 13.07
C ALA A 45 -4.05 1.37 11.83
N PHE A 46 -3.44 1.44 10.64
CA PHE A 46 -4.04 0.87 9.44
C PHE A 46 -3.53 -0.55 9.31
N ASP A 47 -4.45 -1.51 9.35
CA ASP A 47 -4.03 -2.90 9.43
C ASP A 47 -5.03 -3.79 8.68
N GLU A 48 -4.59 -4.30 7.53
CA GLU A 48 -5.40 -5.13 6.63
C GLU A 48 -5.46 -6.58 7.12
N GLU A 49 -4.44 -7.04 7.86
CA GLU A 49 -4.35 -8.39 8.47
C GLU A 49 -4.84 -8.43 9.94
N LEU A 50 -4.66 -7.37 10.74
CA LEU A 50 -5.00 -7.36 12.18
C LEU A 50 -6.50 -7.52 12.48
N ASN A 51 -7.38 -7.15 11.54
CA ASN A 51 -8.82 -7.33 11.69
C ASN A 51 -9.24 -8.81 11.75
N ARG A 52 -8.38 -9.75 11.32
CA ARG A 52 -8.65 -11.19 11.45
C ARG A 52 -8.19 -11.80 12.78
N ALA A 53 -7.26 -11.18 13.51
CA ALA A 53 -6.58 -11.89 14.60
C ALA A 53 -6.61 -11.21 15.98
N VAL A 54 -6.70 -9.88 16.14
CA VAL A 54 -6.40 -9.31 17.48
C VAL A 54 -7.31 -8.16 17.87
N LYS A 55 -8.39 -8.51 18.58
CA LYS A 55 -9.02 -7.64 19.59
C LYS A 55 -8.05 -7.46 20.77
N ARG A 56 -7.09 -6.55 20.67
CA ARG A 56 -6.50 -5.88 21.83
C ARG A 56 -6.23 -4.43 21.43
N ARG A 57 -7.23 -3.58 21.69
CA ARG A 57 -7.11 -2.12 21.62
C ARG A 57 -6.38 -1.68 22.88
N ASP A 58 -5.06 -1.86 22.89
CA ASP A 58 -4.24 -1.09 23.81
C ASP A 58 -4.09 0.31 23.22
N LYS A 59 -4.42 1.31 24.04
CA LYS A 59 -4.25 2.72 23.71
C LYS A 59 -2.77 2.97 23.44
N ARG A 60 -2.43 3.34 22.20
CA ARG A 60 -1.05 3.65 21.81
C ARG A 60 -0.88 5.15 21.73
N ASP A 61 0.13 5.66 22.42
CA ASP A 61 0.60 7.03 22.23
C ASP A 61 1.34 7.15 20.90
N VAL A 62 1.29 8.34 20.30
CA VAL A 62 1.98 8.61 19.05
C VAL A 62 3.47 8.87 19.32
N VAL A 63 4.32 7.97 18.84
CA VAL A 63 5.78 8.16 18.86
C VAL A 63 6.22 8.74 17.52
N LEU A 64 6.51 10.05 17.49
CA LEU A 64 6.76 10.79 16.24
C LEU A 64 7.89 10.18 15.38
N GLU A 65 8.98 9.75 16.00
CA GLU A 65 10.12 9.15 15.30
C GLU A 65 9.76 7.83 14.62
N GLU A 66 8.98 6.97 15.30
CA GLU A 66 8.49 5.71 14.75
C GLU A 66 7.55 5.95 13.56
N GLU A 67 6.64 6.90 13.68
CA GLU A 67 5.71 7.26 12.60
C GLU A 67 6.44 7.81 11.37
N MET A 68 7.46 8.64 11.55
CA MET A 68 8.28 9.14 10.43
C MET A 68 9.09 8.02 9.77
N ALA A 69 9.63 7.08 10.55
CA ALA A 69 10.32 5.91 10.01
C ALA A 69 9.35 5.02 9.21
N ALA A 70 8.16 4.77 9.76
CA ALA A 70 7.09 4.03 9.08
C ALA A 70 6.63 4.74 7.80
N LEU A 71 6.54 6.08 7.81
CA LEU A 71 6.21 6.88 6.63
C LEU A 71 7.24 6.70 5.53
N ALA A 72 8.53 6.77 5.88
CA ALA A 72 9.62 6.60 4.93
C ALA A 72 9.61 5.21 4.30
N GLU A 73 9.45 4.17 5.13
CA GLU A 73 9.34 2.79 4.68
C GLU A 73 8.14 2.58 3.75
N ASN A 74 6.97 3.09 4.14
CA ASN A 74 5.75 2.98 3.36
C ASN A 74 5.83 3.74 2.03
N SER A 75 6.48 4.90 2.02
CA SER A 75 6.77 5.66 0.78
C SER A 75 7.66 4.85 -0.17
N GLY A 76 8.65 4.13 0.39
CA GLY A 76 9.47 3.19 -0.35
C GLY A 76 8.64 2.06 -0.99
N ARG A 77 7.78 1.41 -0.20
CA ARG A 77 6.86 0.36 -0.68
C ARG A 77 5.95 0.85 -1.81
N TYR A 78 5.31 2.00 -1.61
CA TYR A 78 4.43 2.61 -2.61
C TYR A 78 5.15 2.84 -3.94
N SER A 79 6.35 3.43 -3.90
CA SER A 79 7.16 3.66 -5.10
C SER A 79 7.52 2.36 -5.83
N ALA A 80 7.78 1.27 -5.08
CA ALA A 80 8.04 -0.04 -5.64
C ALA A 80 6.81 -0.63 -6.34
N TYR A 81 5.62 -0.51 -5.74
CA TYR A 81 4.35 -0.96 -6.36
C TYR A 81 4.06 -0.20 -7.66
N VAL A 82 4.23 1.13 -7.67
CA VAL A 82 4.07 1.94 -8.89
C VAL A 82 5.06 1.51 -9.98
N LYS A 83 6.31 1.22 -9.61
CA LYS A 83 7.32 0.74 -10.56
C LYS A 83 6.94 -0.62 -11.15
N MET A 84 6.48 -1.57 -10.34
CA MET A 84 6.02 -2.88 -10.80
C MET A 84 4.80 -2.77 -11.72
N MET A 85 3.83 -1.90 -11.37
CA MET A 85 2.66 -1.61 -12.20
C MET A 85 3.06 -1.05 -13.57
N THR A 86 3.98 -0.08 -13.57
CA THR A 86 4.52 0.55 -14.80
C THR A 86 5.23 -0.47 -15.68
N SER A 87 6.06 -1.35 -15.09
CA SER A 87 6.72 -2.43 -15.81
C SER A 87 5.73 -3.39 -16.47
N LYS A 88 4.67 -3.79 -15.77
CA LYS A 88 3.61 -4.65 -16.35
C LYS A 88 2.88 -3.97 -17.51
N MET A 89 2.52 -2.69 -17.37
CA MET A 89 1.90 -1.93 -18.46
C MET A 89 2.81 -1.82 -19.69
N SER A 90 4.13 -1.71 -19.48
CA SER A 90 5.10 -1.74 -20.57
C SER A 90 5.07 -3.06 -21.34
N VAL A 91 5.03 -4.19 -20.61
CA VAL A 91 4.91 -5.53 -21.21
C VAL A 91 3.61 -5.68 -22.00
N LEU A 92 2.46 -5.25 -21.44
CA LEU A 92 1.18 -5.29 -22.15
C LEU A 92 1.22 -4.47 -23.46
N ARG A 93 1.78 -3.25 -23.42
CA ARG A 93 1.96 -2.42 -24.63
C ARG A 93 2.87 -3.09 -25.65
N SER A 94 3.94 -3.75 -25.21
CA SER A 94 4.84 -4.49 -26.12
C SER A 94 4.11 -5.62 -26.84
N ILE A 95 3.29 -6.39 -26.13
CA ILE A 95 2.53 -7.50 -26.71
C ILE A 95 1.48 -6.99 -27.70
N VAL A 96 0.72 -5.95 -27.33
CA VAL A 96 -0.31 -5.36 -28.20
C VAL A 96 0.28 -4.74 -29.46
N THR A 97 1.46 -4.11 -29.37
CA THR A 97 2.13 -3.52 -30.54
C THR A 97 2.78 -4.56 -31.45
N GLN A 98 3.32 -5.65 -30.90
CA GLN A 98 3.89 -6.75 -31.70
C GLN A 98 2.81 -7.63 -32.35
N GLY A 99 1.66 -7.86 -31.70
CA GLY A 99 0.55 -8.64 -32.26
C GLY A 99 -0.24 -7.94 -33.36
N ARG A 100 0.03 -6.65 -33.64
CA ARG A 100 -0.62 -5.87 -34.71
C ARG A 100 0.10 -5.96 -36.06
N LYS A 101 1.21 -6.70 -36.15
CA LYS A 101 1.95 -6.94 -37.40
C LYS A 101 1.63 -8.30 -37.98
#